data_AF-A0A2A4QEI7-F1
#
_entry.id   AF-A0A2A4QEI7-F1
#
_cell.length_a   1.000
_cell.length_b   1.000
_cell.length_c   1.000
_cell.angle_alpha   90.00
_cell.angle_beta   90.00
_cell.angle_gamma   90.00
#
_symmetry.space_group_name_H-M   'P 1'
#
loop_
_entity.id
_entity.type
_entity.pdbx_description
1 polymer ?
#
loop_
_entity_poly.entity_id
_entity_poly.type
_entity_poly.pdbx_seq_one_letter_code
_entity_poly.pdbx_strand_id
1 'polypeptide(L)'
;MRSIITIIALTSLLIGCGSTDKKSGLKGVVTNLESQLAAEKQKNDVLFSENRVLKQEVDKLGNVVTVLDTEKSSRVEESSVLRNQVRKFVQNEITSLKKFLVEGGLLDYIGGELVKRNNIEDTPLTVVDLNNRINSSGVLTGMGAYVIKPSTVRVKILRYIESKLVVVWESSTIKMGIVGLNKYQFVSSVGVEKGDVIAYEFERNVGIGFNEGTADSRYSRKPLRLGESIHTKSLQGAKNKRSYSIGVYGLLNQ
;
A
#
# COMPACT_ATOMS: atom_id res chain seq x y z
N MET A 1 -57.48 -17.78 25.86
CA MET A 1 -58.02 -19.11 26.25
C MET A 1 -57.21 -19.66 27.40
N ARG A 2 -57.82 -20.08 28.53
CA ARG A 2 -57.27 -20.98 29.60
C ARG A 2 -55.98 -20.47 30.32
N SER A 3 -55.65 -20.70 31.60
CA SER A 3 -56.23 -21.30 32.84
C SER A 3 -55.29 -20.86 34.02
N ILE A 4 -55.48 -21.02 35.34
CA ILE A 4 -56.51 -21.60 36.26
C ILE A 4 -56.41 -20.79 37.61
N ILE A 5 -57.48 -20.40 38.33
CA ILE A 5 -58.27 -21.05 39.41
C ILE A 5 -57.46 -21.52 40.66
N THR A 6 -58.10 -21.50 41.87
CA THR A 6 -57.72 -22.13 43.18
C THR A 6 -56.79 -21.29 44.11
N ILE A 7 -56.83 -21.29 45.47
CA ILE A 7 -57.78 -21.86 46.47
C ILE A 7 -57.76 -21.19 47.89
N ILE A 8 -58.93 -21.10 48.56
CA ILE A 8 -59.30 -21.25 50.00
C ILE A 8 -58.23 -20.94 51.11
N ALA A 9 -58.38 -19.83 51.88
CA ALA A 9 -58.95 -19.73 53.26
C ALA A 9 -57.88 -19.80 54.40
N LEU A 10 -58.13 -19.75 55.73
CA LEU A 10 -59.33 -19.94 56.57
C LEU A 10 -59.24 -19.10 57.88
N THR A 11 -60.36 -18.60 58.41
CA THR A 11 -60.44 -17.89 59.71
C THR A 11 -61.50 -18.48 60.64
N SER A 12 -61.12 -18.93 61.84
CA SER A 12 -62.00 -19.00 63.04
C SER A 12 -61.28 -19.60 64.26
N LEU A 13 -61.71 -19.23 65.49
CA LEU A 13 -61.59 -19.97 66.77
C LEU A 13 -60.14 -20.16 67.32
N LEU A 14 -59.74 -19.76 68.54
CA LEU A 14 -60.41 -19.33 69.79
C LEU A 14 -59.58 -18.23 70.52
N ILE A 15 -60.20 -17.26 71.21
CA ILE A 15 -60.35 -17.17 72.69
C ILE A 15 -59.09 -17.60 73.50
N GLY A 16 -58.51 -16.79 74.42
CA GLY A 16 -58.79 -15.39 74.77
C GLY A 16 -58.26 -14.99 76.17
N CYS A 17 -58.19 -13.67 76.43
CA CYS A 17 -57.83 -13.01 77.70
C CYS A 17 -56.34 -13.08 78.16
N GLY A 18 -55.78 -11.95 78.61
CA GLY A 18 -54.40 -11.86 79.14
C GLY A 18 -53.83 -10.43 79.19
N SER A 19 -53.91 -9.81 80.38
CA SER A 19 -53.22 -8.58 80.86
C SER A 19 -52.75 -7.47 79.89
N THR A 20 -53.25 -6.26 80.12
CA THR A 20 -52.77 -5.02 79.50
C THR A 20 -51.56 -4.42 80.21
N ASP A 21 -50.37 -4.44 79.60
CA ASP A 21 -49.30 -3.50 80.00
C ASP A 21 -48.21 -3.22 78.92
N LYS A 22 -48.64 -2.86 77.68
CA LYS A 22 -47.73 -2.52 76.57
C LYS A 22 -48.06 -1.24 75.78
N LYS A 23 -49.08 -0.46 76.19
CA LYS A 23 -49.59 0.67 75.39
C LYS A 23 -48.65 1.88 75.26
N SER A 24 -47.76 2.13 76.23
CA SER A 24 -46.75 3.19 76.16
C SER A 24 -45.64 2.83 75.17
N GLY A 25 -45.03 1.65 75.32
CA GLY A 25 -43.99 1.14 74.42
C GLY A 25 -44.46 1.03 72.97
N LEU A 26 -45.69 0.57 72.73
CA LEU A 26 -46.23 0.48 71.37
C LEU A 26 -46.33 1.86 70.69
N LYS A 27 -46.76 2.91 71.40
CA LYS A 27 -46.83 4.27 70.85
C LYS A 27 -45.44 4.81 70.50
N GLY A 28 -44.45 4.64 71.39
CA GLY A 28 -43.06 5.06 71.11
C GLY A 28 -42.45 4.37 69.89
N VAL A 29 -42.73 3.07 69.70
CA VAL A 29 -42.32 2.31 68.51
C VAL A 29 -43.01 2.83 67.25
N VAL A 30 -44.31 3.11 67.28
CA VAL A 30 -45.05 3.68 66.14
C VAL A 30 -44.47 5.02 65.72
N THR A 31 -44.29 5.98 66.63
CA THR A 31 -43.77 7.32 66.28
C THR A 31 -42.32 7.26 65.77
N ASN A 32 -41.50 6.33 66.27
CA ASN A 32 -40.15 6.10 65.75
C ASN A 32 -40.18 5.52 64.32
N LEU A 33 -41.04 4.53 64.05
CA LEU A 33 -41.22 3.95 62.71
C LEU A 33 -41.81 4.96 61.71
N GLU A 34 -42.74 5.82 62.13
CA GLU A 34 -43.28 6.91 61.32
C GLU A 34 -42.19 7.94 60.96
N SER A 35 -41.33 8.29 61.92
CA SER A 35 -40.16 9.17 61.71
C SER A 35 -39.13 8.56 60.74
N GLN A 36 -38.78 7.28 60.92
CA GLN A 36 -37.88 6.55 60.02
C GLN A 36 -38.46 6.43 58.61
N LEU A 37 -39.77 6.16 58.49
CA LEU A 37 -40.46 6.09 57.20
C LEU A 37 -40.52 7.45 56.50
N ALA A 38 -40.64 8.55 57.24
CA ALA A 38 -40.55 9.90 56.69
C ALA A 38 -39.13 10.23 56.21
N ALA A 39 -38.10 9.88 57.00
CA ALA A 39 -36.69 10.11 56.65
C ALA A 39 -36.25 9.30 55.42
N GLU A 40 -36.59 8.01 55.35
CA GLU A 40 -36.27 7.18 54.18
C GLU A 40 -37.10 7.57 52.94
N LYS A 41 -38.34 8.08 53.09
CA LYS A 41 -39.08 8.69 51.97
C LYS A 41 -38.35 9.93 51.45
N GLN A 42 -38.01 10.89 52.31
CA GLN A 42 -37.30 12.10 51.92
C GLN A 42 -35.96 11.78 51.22
N LYS A 43 -35.22 10.79 51.74
CA LYS A 43 -33.98 10.29 51.15
C LYS A 43 -34.20 9.60 49.79
N ASN A 44 -35.27 8.84 49.64
CA ASN A 44 -35.65 8.23 48.36
C ASN A 44 -36.07 9.28 47.32
N ASP A 45 -36.79 10.32 47.73
CA ASP A 45 -37.17 11.45 46.86
C ASP A 45 -35.93 12.24 46.39
N VAL A 46 -34.94 12.46 47.28
CA VAL A 46 -33.63 13.03 46.93
C VAL A 46 -32.90 12.13 45.93
N LEU A 47 -32.71 10.85 46.24
CA LEU A 47 -32.04 9.89 45.35
C LEU A 47 -32.75 9.75 43.98
N PHE A 48 -34.07 9.84 43.93
CA PHE A 48 -34.85 9.84 42.69
C PHE A 48 -34.60 11.12 41.88
N SER A 49 -34.47 12.27 42.55
CA SER A 49 -34.12 13.54 41.90
C SER A 49 -32.69 13.52 41.32
N GLU A 50 -31.72 12.97 42.07
CA GLU A 50 -30.33 12.81 41.65
C GLU A 50 -30.20 11.85 40.46
N ASN A 51 -30.85 10.68 40.52
CA ASN A 51 -30.89 9.73 39.40
C ASN A 51 -31.49 10.35 38.13
N ARG A 52 -32.48 11.25 38.27
CA ARG A 52 -33.06 11.97 37.12
C ARG A 52 -32.06 12.95 36.50
N VAL A 53 -31.29 13.68 37.32
CA VAL A 53 -30.24 14.60 36.84
C VAL A 53 -29.10 13.80 36.18
N LEU A 54 -28.58 12.77 36.85
CA LEU A 54 -27.52 11.91 36.31
C LEU A 54 -27.92 11.27 34.98
N LYS A 55 -29.18 10.85 34.83
CA LYS A 55 -29.68 10.35 33.54
C LYS A 55 -29.65 11.43 32.45
N GLN A 56 -30.08 12.65 32.76
CA GLN A 56 -30.03 13.77 31.80
C GLN A 56 -28.59 14.14 31.41
N GLU A 57 -27.62 14.00 32.32
CA GLU A 57 -26.19 14.18 32.01
C GLU A 57 -25.65 13.06 31.14
N VAL A 58 -26.00 11.79 31.41
CA VAL A 58 -25.64 10.64 30.55
C VAL A 58 -26.23 10.79 29.14
N ASP A 59 -27.51 11.15 29.02
CA ASP A 59 -28.17 11.39 27.73
C ASP A 59 -27.48 12.55 26.98
N LYS A 60 -27.10 13.63 27.67
CA LYS A 60 -26.34 14.76 27.09
C LYS A 60 -24.94 14.36 26.64
N LEU A 61 -24.21 13.58 27.43
CA LEU A 61 -22.88 13.06 27.09
C LEU A 61 -22.93 12.12 25.88
N GLY A 62 -23.91 11.21 25.82
CA GLY A 62 -24.12 10.32 24.68
C GLY A 62 -24.36 11.08 23.37
N ASN A 63 -25.15 12.15 23.42
CA ASN A 63 -25.34 13.05 22.28
C ASN A 63 -24.03 13.75 21.85
N VAL A 64 -23.24 14.26 22.80
CA VAL A 64 -21.94 14.89 22.50
C VAL A 64 -20.96 13.89 21.89
N VAL A 65 -20.86 12.67 22.42
CA VAL A 65 -20.01 11.60 21.84
C VAL A 65 -20.45 11.27 20.42
N THR A 66 -21.75 11.13 20.16
CA THR A 66 -22.30 10.82 18.83
C THR A 66 -21.97 11.91 17.81
N VAL A 67 -22.07 13.19 18.19
CA VAL A 67 -21.68 14.33 17.34
C VAL A 67 -20.17 14.32 17.09
N LEU A 68 -19.35 14.12 18.13
CA LEU A 68 -17.89 14.11 18.02
C LEU A 68 -17.38 12.96 17.14
N ASP A 69 -17.91 11.74 17.25
CA ASP A 69 -17.52 10.63 16.38
C ASP A 69 -17.98 10.84 14.93
N THR A 70 -19.14 11.48 14.71
CA THR A 70 -19.61 11.88 13.37
C THR A 70 -18.68 12.93 12.74
N GLU A 71 -18.33 13.98 13.48
CA GLU A 71 -17.44 15.04 13.01
C GLU A 71 -16.01 14.52 12.78
N LYS A 72 -15.50 13.69 13.69
CA LYS A 72 -14.21 13.00 13.58
C LYS A 72 -14.15 12.08 12.35
N SER A 73 -15.20 11.31 12.09
CA SER A 73 -15.31 10.47 10.89
C SER A 73 -15.28 11.32 9.62
N SER A 74 -16.08 12.39 9.57
CA SER A 74 -16.13 13.34 8.46
C SER A 74 -14.75 13.98 8.19
N ARG A 75 -14.10 14.52 9.23
CA ARG A 75 -12.75 15.12 9.14
C ARG A 75 -11.67 14.12 8.71
N VAL A 76 -11.79 12.85 9.12
CA VAL A 76 -10.86 11.78 8.71
C VAL A 76 -11.01 11.46 7.22
N GLU A 77 -12.24 11.38 6.71
CA GLU A 77 -12.51 11.13 5.28
C GLU A 77 -12.12 12.34 4.42
N GLU A 78 -12.48 13.56 4.80
CA GLU A 78 -12.01 14.79 4.12
C GLU A 78 -10.48 14.84 4.07
N SER A 79 -9.80 14.55 5.19
CA SER A 79 -8.34 14.44 5.26
C SER A 79 -7.81 13.31 4.38
N SER A 80 -8.55 12.21 4.18
CA SER A 80 -8.19 11.11 3.28
C SER A 80 -8.25 11.56 1.81
N VAL A 81 -9.36 12.19 1.41
CA VAL A 81 -9.57 12.76 0.08
C VAL A 81 -8.50 13.80 -0.25
N LEU A 82 -8.26 14.77 0.64
CA LEU A 82 -7.28 15.83 0.43
C LEU A 82 -5.85 15.26 0.30
N ARG A 83 -5.44 14.32 1.17
CA ARG A 83 -4.13 13.65 1.05
C ARG A 83 -3.98 12.88 -0.27
N ASN A 84 -5.06 12.28 -0.78
CA ASN A 84 -5.06 11.60 -2.07
C ASN A 84 -5.01 12.58 -3.26
N GLN A 85 -5.66 13.74 -3.17
CA GLN A 85 -5.56 14.81 -4.17
C GLN A 85 -4.14 15.39 -4.22
N VAL A 86 -3.56 15.77 -3.07
CA VAL A 86 -2.19 16.28 -2.98
C VAL A 86 -1.18 15.25 -3.49
N ARG A 87 -1.33 13.97 -3.13
CA ARG A 87 -0.48 12.88 -3.66
C ARG A 87 -0.54 12.79 -5.19
N LYS A 88 -1.74 12.82 -5.78
CA LYS A 88 -1.93 12.78 -7.24
C LYS A 88 -1.30 14.01 -7.92
N PHE A 89 -1.50 15.20 -7.37
CA PHE A 89 -0.89 16.43 -7.88
C PHE A 89 0.64 16.33 -7.91
N VAL A 90 1.27 15.99 -6.77
CA VAL A 90 2.73 15.83 -6.67
C VAL A 90 3.24 14.72 -7.60
N GLN A 91 2.50 13.61 -7.76
CA GLN A 91 2.85 12.56 -8.72
C GLN A 91 2.78 13.02 -10.19
N ASN A 92 1.81 13.87 -10.54
CA ASN A 92 1.71 14.45 -11.88
C ASN A 92 2.87 15.40 -12.17
N GLU A 93 3.22 16.30 -11.25
CA GLU A 93 4.36 17.22 -11.41
C GLU A 93 5.69 16.47 -11.53
N ILE A 94 5.92 15.46 -10.67
CA ILE A 94 7.11 14.58 -10.78
C ILE A 94 7.14 13.84 -12.12
N THR A 95 5.97 13.43 -12.65
CA THR A 95 5.89 12.75 -13.96
C THR A 95 6.19 13.70 -15.11
N SER A 96 5.69 14.94 -15.04
CA SER A 96 5.95 16.02 -16.00
C SER A 96 7.44 16.39 -16.05
N LEU A 97 8.06 16.61 -14.88
CA LEU A 97 9.49 16.90 -14.77
C LEU A 97 10.36 15.75 -15.30
N LYS A 98 10.03 14.49 -14.95
CA LYS A 98 10.73 13.31 -15.51
C LYS A 98 10.61 13.22 -17.02
N LYS A 99 9.43 13.52 -17.58
CA LYS A 99 9.21 13.53 -19.03
C LYS A 99 10.09 14.58 -19.71
N PHE A 100 10.10 15.80 -19.19
CA PHE A 100 10.95 16.90 -19.67
C PHE A 100 12.44 16.52 -19.68
N LEU A 101 12.95 15.90 -18.60
CA LEU A 101 14.34 15.44 -18.51
C LEU A 101 14.67 14.37 -19.57
N VAL A 102 13.79 13.37 -19.77
CA VAL A 102 13.95 12.32 -20.79
C VAL A 102 13.91 12.90 -22.20
N GLU A 103 12.95 13.76 -22.51
CA GLU A 103 12.78 14.34 -23.85
C GLU A 103 13.92 15.31 -24.18
N GLY A 104 14.23 16.25 -23.27
CA GLY A 104 15.33 17.22 -23.40
C GLY A 104 16.74 16.64 -23.32
N GLY A 105 16.90 15.37 -22.91
CA GLY A 105 18.20 14.71 -22.87
C GLY A 105 19.10 15.13 -21.71
N LEU A 106 18.51 15.62 -20.61
CA LEU A 106 19.19 16.10 -19.40
C LEU A 106 19.45 14.96 -18.40
N LEU A 107 19.70 13.75 -18.90
CA LEU A 107 19.84 12.53 -18.12
C LEU A 107 21.09 11.76 -18.55
N ASP A 108 21.75 11.12 -17.58
CA ASP A 108 22.85 10.22 -17.84
C ASP A 108 22.34 9.04 -18.70
N TYR A 109 23.05 8.76 -19.80
CA TYR A 109 22.73 7.66 -20.71
C TYR A 109 23.73 6.52 -20.57
N ILE A 110 23.22 5.30 -20.40
CA ILE A 110 24.02 4.08 -20.23
C ILE A 110 23.54 3.03 -21.24
N GLY A 111 24.36 2.74 -22.24
CA GLY A 111 24.06 1.72 -23.25
C GLY A 111 24.82 1.92 -24.55
N GLY A 112 24.43 1.17 -25.58
CA GLY A 112 24.98 1.32 -26.93
C GLY A 112 24.44 2.56 -27.64
N GLU A 113 25.25 3.16 -28.49
CA GLU A 113 24.88 4.32 -29.31
C GLU A 113 23.58 4.10 -30.12
N LEU A 114 22.66 5.07 -30.07
CA LEU A 114 21.31 4.99 -30.64
C LEU A 114 21.27 5.35 -32.14
N VAL A 115 21.97 4.56 -32.95
CA VAL A 115 22.07 4.71 -34.41
C VAL A 115 21.46 3.52 -35.17
N LYS A 116 21.21 3.69 -36.47
CA LYS A 116 20.85 2.57 -37.34
C LYS A 116 22.02 1.60 -37.47
N ARG A 117 21.75 0.30 -37.37
CA ARG A 117 22.73 -0.79 -37.52
C ARG A 117 22.20 -1.86 -38.47
N ASN A 118 23.09 -2.65 -39.06
CA ASN A 118 22.75 -3.47 -40.23
C ASN A 118 22.22 -4.87 -39.89
N ASN A 119 22.67 -5.46 -38.78
CA ASN A 119 22.23 -6.80 -38.38
C ASN A 119 21.00 -6.69 -37.47
N ILE A 120 20.01 -7.56 -37.66
CA ILE A 120 18.79 -7.62 -36.85
C ILE A 120 18.59 -9.08 -36.40
N GLU A 121 18.15 -9.29 -35.16
CA GLU A 121 17.82 -10.61 -34.64
C GLU A 121 16.29 -10.77 -34.62
N ASP A 122 15.78 -11.64 -35.49
CA ASP A 122 14.33 -11.86 -35.65
C ASP A 122 13.73 -12.82 -34.62
N THR A 123 14.56 -13.45 -33.79
CA THR A 123 14.11 -14.38 -32.74
C THR A 123 13.91 -13.68 -31.38
N PRO A 124 13.08 -14.23 -30.47
CA PRO A 124 13.02 -13.80 -29.07
C PRO A 124 14.37 -14.00 -28.37
N LEU A 125 14.81 -13.00 -27.60
CA LEU A 125 16.15 -12.98 -27.02
C LEU A 125 16.15 -12.17 -25.72
N THR A 126 16.98 -12.55 -24.75
CA THR A 126 17.37 -11.67 -23.65
C THR A 126 18.82 -11.23 -23.87
N VAL A 127 19.03 -9.98 -24.28
CA VAL A 127 20.34 -9.34 -24.33
C VAL A 127 20.75 -8.96 -22.92
N VAL A 128 22.02 -9.16 -22.55
CA VAL A 128 22.61 -8.74 -21.27
C VAL A 128 23.84 -7.90 -21.57
N ASP A 129 23.82 -6.62 -21.23
CA ASP A 129 24.88 -5.67 -21.57
C ASP A 129 25.96 -5.64 -20.49
N LEU A 130 26.97 -6.49 -20.62
CA LEU A 130 28.11 -6.55 -19.69
C LEU A 130 29.13 -5.43 -19.93
N ASN A 131 28.98 -4.69 -21.04
CA ASN A 131 29.86 -3.60 -21.45
C ASN A 131 29.48 -2.30 -20.73
N ASN A 132 28.22 -1.89 -20.85
CA ASN A 132 27.73 -0.61 -20.35
C ASN A 132 27.09 -0.81 -18.96
N ARG A 133 27.93 -1.11 -17.98
CA ARG A 133 27.52 -1.27 -16.58
C ARG A 133 27.20 0.07 -15.94
N ILE A 134 26.35 0.05 -14.91
CA ILE A 134 26.07 1.21 -14.07
C ILE A 134 27.39 1.68 -13.42
N ASN A 135 27.79 2.93 -13.65
CA ASN A 135 29.08 3.51 -13.22
C ASN A 135 29.05 4.07 -11.79
N SER A 136 27.89 4.50 -11.30
CA SER A 136 27.64 4.97 -9.93
C SER A 136 26.19 4.70 -9.51
N SER A 137 25.87 4.83 -8.21
CA SER A 137 24.49 4.62 -7.75
C SER A 137 23.56 5.74 -8.23
N GLY A 138 22.27 5.45 -8.38
CA GLY A 138 21.32 6.43 -8.91
C GLY A 138 19.93 5.88 -9.10
N VAL A 139 19.14 6.54 -9.95
CA VAL A 139 17.76 6.16 -10.26
C VAL A 139 17.54 6.16 -11.77
N LEU A 140 17.17 5.01 -12.34
CA LEU A 140 16.76 4.92 -13.74
C LEU A 140 15.32 5.41 -13.92
N THR A 141 15.09 6.17 -14.99
CA THR A 141 13.84 6.87 -15.29
C THR A 141 13.27 6.50 -16.66
N GLY A 142 14.05 5.89 -17.55
CA GLY A 142 13.57 5.45 -18.86
C GLY A 142 14.60 4.67 -19.68
N MET A 143 14.29 4.46 -20.96
CA MET A 143 15.15 3.83 -21.95
C MET A 143 15.14 4.56 -23.29
N GLY A 144 16.21 4.38 -24.05
CA GLY A 144 16.35 4.79 -25.45
C GLY A 144 16.66 3.58 -26.33
N ALA A 145 16.11 3.56 -27.54
CA ALA A 145 16.32 2.50 -28.53
C ALA A 145 16.29 3.07 -29.96
N TYR A 146 17.19 2.61 -30.83
CA TYR A 146 17.03 2.81 -32.28
C TYR A 146 16.39 1.56 -32.89
N VAL A 147 15.09 1.67 -33.15
CA VAL A 147 14.23 0.57 -33.54
C VAL A 147 14.18 0.49 -35.06
N ILE A 148 14.41 -0.69 -35.62
CA ILE A 148 14.42 -0.93 -37.07
C ILE A 148 13.18 -1.72 -37.51
N LYS A 149 12.63 -2.54 -36.60
CA LYS A 149 11.40 -3.32 -36.78
C LYS A 149 10.56 -3.27 -35.48
N PRO A 150 9.22 -3.09 -35.55
CA PRO A 150 8.39 -3.01 -34.35
C PRO A 150 8.56 -4.21 -33.41
N SER A 151 8.76 -3.93 -32.13
CA SER A 151 9.13 -4.91 -31.12
C SER A 151 8.53 -4.57 -29.74
N THR A 152 8.70 -5.50 -28.81
CA THR A 152 8.19 -5.44 -27.44
C THR A 152 9.28 -5.96 -26.51
N VAL A 153 9.67 -5.12 -25.53
CA VAL A 153 10.84 -5.34 -24.65
C VAL A 153 10.49 -5.15 -23.18
N ARG A 154 11.15 -5.88 -22.29
CA ARG A 154 11.23 -5.58 -20.85
C ARG A 154 12.68 -5.29 -20.47
N VAL A 155 12.89 -4.20 -19.75
CA VAL A 155 14.20 -3.84 -19.17
C VAL A 155 14.33 -4.52 -17.82
N LYS A 156 15.48 -5.15 -17.56
CA LYS A 156 15.76 -5.84 -16.30
C LYS A 156 17.10 -5.39 -15.74
N ILE A 157 17.19 -5.27 -14.42
CA ILE A 157 18.44 -4.93 -13.72
C ILE A 157 18.95 -6.19 -13.06
N LEU A 158 20.23 -6.50 -13.28
CA LEU A 158 20.92 -7.65 -12.74
C LEU A 158 22.06 -7.20 -11.84
N ARG A 159 22.01 -7.63 -10.58
CA ARG A 159 23.04 -7.33 -9.58
C ARG A 159 24.02 -8.48 -9.46
N TYR A 160 25.29 -8.16 -9.20
CA TYR A 160 26.27 -9.18 -8.84
C TYR A 160 26.09 -9.61 -7.38
N ILE A 161 25.72 -10.89 -7.19
CA ILE A 161 25.62 -11.55 -5.89
C ILE A 161 26.36 -12.90 -6.01
N GLU A 162 27.34 -13.16 -5.15
CA GLU A 162 28.10 -14.43 -5.12
C GLU A 162 28.63 -14.89 -6.51
N SER A 163 29.19 -13.95 -7.28
CA SER A 163 29.68 -14.17 -8.66
C SER A 163 28.62 -14.57 -9.71
N LYS A 164 27.32 -14.47 -9.37
CA LYS A 164 26.18 -14.60 -10.28
C LYS A 164 25.56 -13.24 -10.55
N LEU A 165 24.87 -13.11 -11.69
CA LEU A 165 23.98 -11.98 -11.98
C LEU A 165 22.57 -12.37 -11.60
N VAL A 166 21.98 -11.70 -10.61
CA VAL A 166 20.62 -11.95 -10.10
C VAL A 166 19.69 -10.84 -10.56
N VAL A 167 18.55 -11.18 -11.17
CA VAL A 167 17.55 -10.18 -11.58
C VAL A 167 16.90 -9.57 -10.35
N VAL A 168 17.21 -8.31 -10.05
CA VAL A 168 16.66 -7.57 -8.88
C VAL A 168 15.45 -6.72 -9.23
N TRP A 169 15.24 -6.39 -10.51
CA TRP A 169 14.09 -5.63 -10.98
C TRP A 169 13.76 -5.93 -12.45
N GLU A 170 12.49 -5.76 -12.81
CA GLU A 170 11.95 -5.94 -14.16
C GLU A 170 10.88 -4.86 -14.44
N SER A 171 10.93 -4.25 -15.64
CA SER A 171 9.98 -3.23 -16.07
C SER A 171 8.62 -3.83 -16.47
N SER A 172 7.59 -2.97 -16.52
CA SER A 172 6.41 -3.25 -17.35
C SER A 172 6.82 -3.52 -18.81
N THR A 173 6.00 -4.27 -19.56
CA THR A 173 6.25 -4.53 -20.98
C THR A 173 6.14 -3.25 -21.82
N ILE A 174 7.20 -2.91 -22.56
CA ILE A 174 7.38 -1.68 -23.34
C ILE A 174 7.19 -1.99 -24.82
N LYS A 175 6.25 -1.27 -25.47
CA LYS A 175 5.95 -1.45 -26.91
C LYS A 175 6.70 -0.41 -27.73
N MET A 176 7.60 -0.87 -28.59
CA MET A 176 8.37 -0.06 -29.53
C MET A 176 7.74 -0.15 -30.91
N GLY A 177 6.68 0.64 -31.14
CA GLY A 177 5.85 0.57 -32.34
C GLY A 177 6.36 1.37 -33.54
N ILE A 178 7.28 2.31 -33.31
CA ILE A 178 7.75 3.27 -34.32
C ILE A 178 9.17 2.89 -34.77
N VAL A 179 9.48 3.02 -36.06
CA VAL A 179 10.83 2.83 -36.60
C VAL A 179 11.63 4.14 -36.46
N GLY A 180 12.87 4.04 -35.99
CA GLY A 180 13.74 5.17 -35.64
C GLY A 180 14.01 5.27 -34.13
N LEU A 181 14.40 6.45 -33.67
CA LEU A 181 14.67 6.72 -32.25
C LEU A 181 13.37 6.67 -31.44
N ASN A 182 13.30 5.71 -30.51
CA ASN A 182 12.26 5.61 -29.50
C ASN A 182 12.87 5.99 -28.14
N LYS A 183 12.24 6.93 -27.42
CA LYS A 183 12.47 7.17 -25.99
C LYS A 183 11.23 6.69 -25.22
N TYR A 184 11.42 6.06 -24.07
CA TYR A 184 10.31 5.63 -23.20
C TYR A 184 10.64 5.89 -21.73
N GLN A 185 9.70 6.48 -20.99
CA GLN A 185 9.80 6.75 -19.56
C GLN A 185 9.20 5.58 -18.75
N PHE A 186 9.93 5.06 -17.77
CA PHE A 186 9.43 4.00 -16.90
C PHE A 186 8.35 4.56 -15.95
N VAL A 187 7.26 3.80 -15.79
CA VAL A 187 6.15 4.13 -14.89
C VAL A 187 6.62 4.12 -13.43
N SER A 188 7.39 3.10 -13.05
CA SER A 188 8.15 3.04 -11.81
C SER A 188 9.62 3.37 -12.10
N SER A 189 10.15 4.39 -11.43
CA SER A 189 11.61 4.60 -11.37
C SER A 189 12.24 3.59 -10.42
N VAL A 190 13.49 3.21 -10.69
CA VAL A 190 14.17 2.14 -9.96
C VAL A 190 15.58 2.56 -9.54
N GLY A 191 15.95 2.28 -8.29
CA GLY A 191 17.29 2.51 -7.77
C GLY A 191 18.29 1.51 -8.34
N VAL A 192 19.46 1.98 -8.73
CA VAL A 192 20.58 1.17 -9.24
C VAL A 192 21.86 1.44 -8.43
N GLU A 193 22.74 0.45 -8.38
CA GLU A 193 24.04 0.50 -7.71
C GLU A 193 25.19 0.35 -8.70
N LYS A 194 26.36 0.85 -8.30
CA LYS A 194 27.60 0.76 -9.09
C LYS A 194 27.94 -0.70 -9.40
N GLY A 195 28.07 -1.03 -10.68
CA GLY A 195 28.36 -2.37 -11.17
C GLY A 195 27.14 -3.22 -11.50
N ASP A 196 25.91 -2.73 -11.26
CA ASP A 196 24.69 -3.35 -11.80
C ASP A 196 24.76 -3.42 -13.34
N VAL A 197 24.10 -4.43 -13.90
CA VAL A 197 24.08 -4.78 -15.33
C VAL A 197 22.66 -4.65 -15.86
N ILE A 198 22.48 -4.10 -17.05
CA ILE A 198 21.17 -4.02 -17.70
C ILE A 198 20.97 -5.20 -18.67
N ALA A 199 19.77 -5.76 -18.68
CA ALA A 199 19.31 -6.67 -19.71
C ALA A 199 18.02 -6.19 -20.38
N TYR A 200 17.82 -6.65 -21.60
CA TYR A 200 16.71 -6.31 -22.49
C TYR A 200 16.10 -7.62 -23.00
N GLU A 201 14.92 -7.97 -22.50
CA GLU A 201 14.19 -9.19 -22.86
C GLU A 201 13.14 -8.86 -23.92
N PHE A 202 13.31 -9.42 -25.11
CA PHE A 202 12.48 -9.18 -26.28
C PHE A 202 11.52 -10.36 -26.50
N GLU A 203 10.21 -10.10 -26.40
CA GLU A 203 9.18 -11.15 -26.34
C GLU A 203 8.94 -11.89 -27.67
N ARG A 204 9.29 -11.28 -28.81
CA ARG A 204 8.92 -11.78 -30.16
C ARG A 204 10.05 -11.75 -31.18
N ASN A 205 10.71 -10.60 -31.30
CA ASN A 205 11.88 -10.33 -32.13
C ASN A 205 12.67 -9.20 -31.46
N VAL A 206 13.98 -9.09 -31.65
CA VAL A 206 14.75 -8.01 -31.02
C VAL A 206 14.38 -6.64 -31.60
N GLY A 207 14.20 -6.55 -32.92
CA GLY A 207 13.74 -5.33 -33.63
C GLY A 207 14.69 -4.13 -33.60
N ILE A 208 15.70 -4.17 -32.74
CA ILE A 208 16.80 -3.21 -32.62
C ILE A 208 18.02 -3.77 -33.34
N GLY A 209 18.73 -2.92 -34.08
CA GLY A 209 19.92 -3.32 -34.81
C GLY A 209 21.14 -3.54 -33.91
N PHE A 210 22.04 -4.41 -34.36
CA PHE A 210 23.34 -4.63 -33.73
C PHE A 210 24.50 -4.62 -34.73
N ASN A 211 25.69 -4.36 -34.20
CA ASN A 211 26.98 -4.58 -34.88
C ASN A 211 27.74 -5.68 -34.13
N GLU A 212 28.54 -6.49 -34.83
CA GLU A 212 29.39 -7.50 -34.20
C GLU A 212 30.81 -6.99 -33.95
N GLY A 213 31.54 -7.63 -33.03
CA GLY A 213 32.93 -7.33 -32.64
C GLY A 213 33.11 -6.24 -31.58
N THR A 214 32.18 -5.27 -31.47
CA THR A 214 32.47 -3.99 -30.79
C THR A 214 32.16 -3.88 -29.30
N ALA A 215 31.26 -4.69 -28.72
CA ALA A 215 30.91 -4.61 -27.29
C ALA A 215 30.60 -5.99 -26.69
N ASP A 216 30.79 -6.15 -25.37
CA ASP A 216 30.47 -7.41 -24.65
C ASP A 216 28.98 -7.50 -24.23
N SER A 217 28.04 -7.10 -25.09
CA SER A 217 26.64 -7.44 -24.88
C SER A 217 26.39 -8.90 -25.31
N ARG A 218 26.05 -9.74 -24.33
CA ARG A 218 25.84 -11.19 -24.50
C ARG A 218 24.34 -11.50 -24.54
N TYR A 219 23.97 -12.76 -24.74
CA TYR A 219 22.55 -13.12 -24.85
C TYR A 219 22.16 -14.50 -24.32
N SER A 220 20.88 -14.63 -23.97
CA SER A 220 20.18 -15.87 -23.63
C SER A 220 18.98 -16.05 -24.55
N ARG A 221 18.68 -17.30 -24.94
CA ARG A 221 17.40 -17.67 -25.59
C ARG A 221 16.30 -18.03 -24.57
N LYS A 222 16.64 -18.11 -23.28
CA LYS A 222 15.69 -18.23 -22.17
C LYS A 222 15.43 -16.83 -21.56
N PRO A 223 14.17 -16.44 -21.33
CA PRO A 223 13.85 -15.25 -20.55
C PRO A 223 14.38 -15.42 -19.11
N LEU A 224 14.67 -14.31 -18.44
CA LEU A 224 15.26 -14.29 -17.08
C LEU A 224 14.23 -13.72 -16.10
N ARG A 225 13.73 -14.52 -15.17
CA ARG A 225 12.69 -14.11 -14.22
C ARG A 225 13.26 -13.25 -13.09
N LEU A 226 12.41 -12.41 -12.48
CA LEU A 226 12.75 -11.72 -11.24
C LEU A 226 13.21 -12.73 -10.16
N GLY A 227 14.35 -12.47 -9.51
CA GLY A 227 15.01 -13.37 -8.58
C GLY A 227 15.84 -14.50 -9.20
N GLU A 228 15.80 -14.69 -10.52
CA GLU A 228 16.62 -15.71 -11.20
C GLU A 228 18.09 -15.30 -11.25
N SER A 229 18.99 -16.26 -11.02
CA SER A 229 20.45 -16.06 -11.05
C SER A 229 21.08 -16.72 -12.28
N ILE A 230 21.86 -15.97 -13.07
CA ILE A 230 22.60 -16.47 -14.23
C ILE A 230 24.11 -16.23 -14.11
N HIS A 231 24.93 -17.17 -14.58
CA HIS A 231 26.37 -16.97 -14.71
C HIS A 231 26.69 -16.29 -16.06
N THR A 232 27.62 -15.32 -16.07
CA THR A 232 28.07 -14.69 -17.33
C THR A 232 28.73 -15.66 -18.32
N LYS A 233 29.16 -16.84 -17.84
CA LYS A 233 29.70 -17.95 -18.64
C LYS A 233 28.63 -18.80 -19.35
N SER A 234 27.37 -18.78 -18.91
CA SER A 234 26.26 -19.48 -19.57
C SER A 234 25.50 -18.61 -20.58
N LEU A 235 25.88 -17.34 -20.73
CA LEU A 235 25.41 -16.45 -21.79
C LEU A 235 26.17 -16.72 -23.10
N GLN A 236 25.43 -16.73 -24.21
CA GLN A 236 25.96 -16.85 -25.57
C GLN A 236 26.52 -15.50 -26.05
N GLY A 237 27.29 -15.49 -27.15
CA GLY A 237 27.90 -14.28 -27.70
C GLY A 237 29.28 -13.90 -27.12
N ALA A 238 29.82 -14.65 -26.15
CA ALA A 238 31.13 -14.34 -25.55
C ALA A 238 32.32 -14.35 -26.54
N LYS A 239 32.20 -15.05 -27.68
CA LYS A 239 33.13 -14.97 -28.82
C LYS A 239 32.64 -13.95 -29.85
N ASN A 240 31.38 -14.05 -30.27
CA ASN A 240 30.73 -13.14 -31.21
C ASN A 240 30.10 -11.97 -30.44
N LYS A 241 30.98 -11.09 -29.94
CA LYS A 241 30.60 -9.84 -29.25
C LYS A 241 29.58 -9.05 -30.08
N ARG A 242 28.51 -8.56 -29.47
CA ARG A 242 27.49 -7.72 -30.12
C ARG A 242 27.34 -6.40 -29.37
N SER A 243 27.12 -5.32 -30.10
CA SER A 243 26.64 -4.04 -29.56
C SER A 243 25.27 -3.74 -30.15
N TYR A 244 24.26 -3.59 -29.31
CA TYR A 244 22.89 -3.23 -29.71
C TYR A 244 22.64 -1.72 -29.53
N SER A 245 21.80 -1.12 -30.37
CA SER A 245 21.44 0.30 -30.25
C SER A 245 20.30 0.52 -29.26
N ILE A 246 20.59 0.27 -27.99
CA ILE A 246 19.68 0.35 -26.84
C ILE A 246 20.44 0.76 -25.58
N GLY A 247 19.77 1.49 -24.69
CA GLY A 247 20.30 1.90 -23.39
C GLY A 247 19.22 2.42 -22.44
N VAL A 248 19.63 2.74 -21.22
CA VAL A 248 18.79 3.34 -20.17
C VAL A 248 19.16 4.80 -19.91
N TYR A 249 18.17 5.57 -19.48
CA TYR A 249 18.34 6.93 -18.97
C TYR A 249 18.14 6.95 -17.46
N GLY A 250 18.94 7.73 -16.75
CA GLY A 250 18.82 7.90 -15.31
C GLY A 250 19.34 9.23 -14.79
N LEU A 251 19.15 9.43 -13.48
CA LEU A 251 19.83 10.44 -12.68
C LEU A 251 20.84 9.68 -11.81
N LEU A 252 22.13 9.87 -12.06
CA LEU A 252 23.20 9.17 -11.35
C LEU A 252 23.90 10.12 -10.38
N ASN A 253 24.26 9.59 -9.21
CA ASN A 253 25.09 10.31 -8.25
C ASN A 253 26.53 10.28 -8.79
N GLN A 254 27.10 11.44 -9.13
CA GLN A 254 28.48 11.55 -9.63
C GLN A 254 29.50 11.50 -8.50
#